data_AF-A0A101D277-F1
#
_entry.id   AF-A0A101D277-F1
#
_cell.length_a   1.000
_cell.length_b   1.000
_cell.length_c   1.000
_cell.angle_alpha   90.00
_cell.angle_beta   90.00
_cell.angle_gamma   90.00
#
_symmetry.space_group_name_H-M   'P 1'
#
loop_
_entity.id
_entity.type
_entity.pdbx_description
1 polymer ?
#
loop_
_entity_poly.entity_id
_entity_poly.type
_entity_poly.pdbx_seq_one_letter_code
_entity_poly.pdbx_strand_id
1 'polypeptide(L)'
;MSAKDNDTNSTWLDPDDAPELTDEWFEAAHHYHGDTLVKRGRGRPPIPVSERKVPVKIRYDQDVVEAFRQTGKGWQTRMNQALRQYLKEHDVQELN
;
A
#
# COMPACT_ATOMS: atom_id res chain seq x y z
N MET A 1 -13.20 26.94 -41.14
CA MET A 1 -13.50 27.96 -40.10
C MET A 1 -14.35 27.28 -39.04
N SER A 2 -13.77 26.86 -37.93
CA SER A 2 -14.53 26.37 -36.78
C SER A 2 -13.74 26.76 -35.54
N ALA A 3 -14.25 27.77 -34.83
CA ALA A 3 -13.69 28.30 -33.60
C ALA A 3 -13.97 27.30 -32.48
N LYS A 4 -12.95 26.98 -31.69
CA LYS A 4 -13.09 26.30 -30.40
C LYS A 4 -12.89 27.34 -29.32
N ASP A 5 -13.97 27.71 -28.65
CA ASP A 5 -13.91 28.46 -27.41
C ASP A 5 -13.37 27.52 -26.33
N ASN A 6 -12.10 27.68 -25.98
CA ASN A 6 -11.56 27.10 -24.76
C ASN A 6 -11.71 28.15 -23.67
N ASP A 7 -12.84 28.11 -22.97
CA ASP A 7 -13.01 28.80 -21.70
C ASP A 7 -12.08 28.15 -20.68
N THR A 8 -10.85 28.64 -20.59
CA THR A 8 -9.90 28.25 -19.56
C THR A 8 -10.39 28.85 -18.25
N ASN A 9 -11.20 28.09 -17.54
CA ASN A 9 -11.63 28.44 -16.19
C ASN A 9 -10.38 28.59 -15.32
N SER A 10 -9.95 29.84 -15.11
CA SER A 10 -8.74 30.21 -14.39
C SER A 10 -8.92 29.86 -12.91
N THR A 11 -8.36 28.73 -12.46
CA THR A 11 -8.23 28.38 -11.03
C THR A 11 -7.08 29.17 -10.39
N TRP A 12 -6.99 30.47 -10.66
CA TRP A 12 -6.07 31.34 -9.95
C TRP A 12 -6.77 31.85 -8.70
N LEU A 13 -6.30 31.39 -7.54
CA LEU A 13 -6.73 31.89 -6.24
C LEU A 13 -5.85 33.10 -5.89
N ASP A 14 -6.51 34.22 -5.56
CA ASP A 14 -5.84 35.44 -5.11
C ASP A 14 -5.00 35.13 -3.86
N PRO A 15 -3.71 35.55 -3.78
CA PRO A 15 -2.88 35.37 -2.58
C PRO A 15 -3.50 35.87 -1.27
N ASP A 16 -4.45 36.81 -1.33
CA ASP A 16 -5.19 37.32 -0.17
C ASP A 16 -6.43 36.47 0.19
N ASP A 17 -6.83 35.52 -0.66
CA ASP A 17 -7.87 34.50 -0.41
C ASP A 17 -7.24 33.15 -0.01
N ALA A 18 -6.04 33.21 0.59
CA ALA A 18 -5.38 32.03 1.13
C ALA A 18 -6.22 31.48 2.30
N PRO A 19 -6.52 30.16 2.30
CA PRO A 19 -7.29 29.56 3.38
C PRO A 19 -6.57 29.75 4.71
N GLU A 20 -7.31 30.09 5.75
CA GLU A 20 -6.76 30.19 7.10
C GLU A 20 -6.14 28.85 7.49
N LEU A 21 -4.93 28.89 8.06
CA LEU A 21 -4.25 27.71 8.60
C LEU A 21 -4.93 27.28 9.90
N THR A 22 -6.11 26.67 9.78
CA THR A 22 -6.91 26.21 10.91
C THR A 22 -6.25 25.01 11.61
N ASP A 23 -6.65 24.75 12.85
CA ASP A 23 -6.16 23.59 13.61
C ASP A 23 -6.38 22.26 12.87
N GLU A 24 -7.48 22.15 12.11
CA GLU A 24 -7.79 20.99 11.26
C GLU A 24 -6.74 20.78 10.15
N TRP A 25 -6.21 21.86 9.59
CA TRP A 25 -5.12 21.82 8.62
C TRP A 25 -3.84 21.29 9.27
N PHE A 26 -3.52 21.77 10.48
CA PHE A 26 -2.36 21.30 11.26
C PHE A 26 -2.50 19.83 11.69
N GLU A 27 -3.70 19.35 11.95
CA GLU A 27 -3.94 17.94 12.29
C GLU A 27 -3.62 16.98 11.14
N ALA A 28 -3.86 17.40 9.90
CA ALA A 28 -3.56 16.62 8.70
C ALA A 28 -2.12 16.78 8.20
N ALA A 29 -1.45 17.89 8.56
CA ALA A 29 -0.13 18.26 8.09
C ALA A 29 1.01 17.39 8.64
N HIS A 30 2.09 17.31 7.88
CA HIS A 30 3.36 16.74 8.33
C HIS A 30 4.09 17.78 9.20
N HIS A 31 4.29 17.50 10.47
CA HIS A 31 5.00 18.41 11.39
C HIS A 31 6.51 18.15 11.28
N TYR A 32 7.27 19.14 10.82
CA TYR A 32 8.73 19.17 10.83
C TYR A 32 9.27 20.12 11.90
N HIS A 33 10.35 19.74 12.59
CA HIS A 33 11.21 20.63 13.37
C HIS A 33 12.58 20.69 12.69
N GLY A 34 12.89 21.82 12.03
CA GLY A 34 14.04 21.91 11.12
C GLY A 34 13.93 20.87 10.00
N ASP A 35 15.00 20.10 9.78
CA ASP A 35 15.02 19.01 8.77
C ASP A 35 14.42 17.69 9.30
N THR A 36 13.90 17.65 10.53
CA THR A 36 13.44 16.42 11.18
C THR A 36 11.91 16.32 11.20
N LEU A 37 11.35 15.26 10.62
CA LEU A 37 9.91 14.97 10.61
C LEU A 37 9.46 14.41 11.97
N VAL A 38 8.67 15.19 12.73
CA VAL A 38 8.20 14.87 14.09
C VAL A 38 6.89 14.10 14.09
N LYS A 39 5.95 14.48 13.22
CA LYS A 39 4.64 13.81 13.07
C LYS A 39 4.35 13.64 11.59
N ARG A 40 4.27 12.40 11.13
CA ARG A 40 3.74 12.12 9.78
C ARG A 40 2.26 12.52 9.79
N GLY A 41 1.82 13.23 8.75
CA GLY A 41 0.38 13.44 8.49
C GLY A 41 -0.33 12.08 8.35
N ARG A 42 -1.66 12.08 8.19
CA ARG A 42 -2.47 10.84 8.05
C ARG A 42 -1.94 9.95 6.91
N GLY A 43 -1.01 9.06 7.24
CA GLY A 43 -0.47 8.05 6.33
C GLY A 43 -1.40 6.86 6.23
N ARG A 44 -1.07 5.92 5.33
CA ARG A 44 -1.81 4.65 5.24
C ARG A 44 -1.88 4.02 6.64
N PRO A 45 -3.07 3.70 7.15
CA PRO A 45 -3.20 3.13 8.49
C PRO A 45 -2.32 1.87 8.61
N PRO A 46 -1.67 1.68 9.77
CA PRO A 46 -0.79 0.54 9.97
C PRO A 46 -1.59 -0.76 9.78
N ILE A 47 -1.03 -1.68 9.00
CA ILE A 47 -1.65 -2.99 8.77
C ILE A 47 -1.79 -3.70 10.13
N PRO A 48 -2.99 -4.25 10.45
CA PRO A 48 -3.22 -5.00 11.69
C PRO A 48 -2.19 -6.10 11.85
N VAL A 49 -1.76 -6.40 13.08
CA VAL A 49 -0.72 -7.41 13.35
C VAL A 49 -1.12 -8.78 12.77
N SER A 50 -2.40 -9.13 12.81
CA SER A 50 -2.97 -10.37 12.25
C SER A 50 -2.80 -10.50 10.73
N GLU A 51 -2.62 -9.40 10.01
CA GLU A 51 -2.50 -9.36 8.55
C GLU A 51 -1.06 -9.17 8.07
N ARG A 52 -0.12 -8.95 9.01
CA ARG A 52 1.30 -8.76 8.66
C ARG A 52 1.91 -10.07 8.18
N LYS A 53 2.48 -10.03 6.98
CA LYS A 53 3.30 -11.13 6.45
C LYS A 53 4.66 -11.10 7.15
N VAL A 54 5.10 -12.25 7.66
CA VAL A 54 6.44 -12.40 8.24
C VAL A 54 7.43 -12.69 7.11
N PRO A 55 8.49 -11.86 6.93
CA PRO A 55 9.52 -12.16 5.95
C PRO A 55 10.39 -13.32 6.47
N VAL A 56 10.37 -14.45 5.76
CA VAL A 56 11.21 -15.61 6.08
C VAL A 56 12.13 -15.91 4.89
N LYS A 57 13.41 -16.20 5.17
CA LYS A 57 14.35 -16.70 4.16
C LYS A 57 14.29 -18.22 4.14
N ILE A 58 13.64 -18.78 3.12
CA ILE A 58 13.48 -20.22 2.90
C ILE A 58 13.81 -20.57 1.45
N ARG A 59 14.21 -21.83 1.24
CA ARG A 59 14.39 -22.42 -0.09
C ARG A 59 13.21 -23.35 -0.36
N TYR A 60 12.69 -23.30 -1.58
CA TYR A 60 11.66 -24.20 -2.07
C TYR A 60 12.25 -25.00 -3.22
N ASP A 61 11.69 -26.18 -3.47
CA ASP A 61 12.03 -26.98 -4.64
C ASP A 61 11.67 -26.24 -5.93
N GLN A 62 12.47 -26.48 -6.96
CA GLN A 62 12.40 -25.71 -8.21
C GLN A 62 11.09 -25.95 -8.96
N ASP A 63 10.64 -27.20 -9.00
CA ASP A 63 9.39 -27.64 -9.63
C ASP A 63 8.17 -26.95 -9.01
N VAL A 64 8.11 -26.82 -7.69
CA VAL A 64 7.05 -26.11 -6.97
C VAL A 64 7.02 -24.63 -7.37
N VAL A 65 8.18 -23.97 -7.34
CA VAL A 65 8.27 -22.54 -7.70
C VAL A 65 7.92 -22.31 -9.16
N GLU A 66 8.36 -23.17 -10.07
CA GLU A 66 8.04 -23.08 -11.49
C GLU A 66 6.56 -23.27 -11.77
N ALA A 67 5.92 -24.27 -11.15
CA ALA A 67 4.48 -24.51 -11.28
C ALA A 67 3.67 -23.27 -10.89
N PHE A 68 4.01 -22.62 -9.76
CA PHE A 68 3.33 -21.39 -9.39
C PHE A 68 3.71 -20.22 -10.30
N ARG A 69 4.97 -20.04 -10.71
CA ARG A 69 5.39 -18.94 -11.60
C ARG A 69 4.68 -18.97 -12.95
N GLN A 70 4.40 -20.16 -13.49
CA GLN A 70 3.63 -20.31 -14.74
C GLN A 70 2.22 -19.73 -14.65
N THR A 71 1.63 -19.63 -13.45
CA THR A 71 0.33 -18.97 -13.24
C THR A 71 0.37 -17.44 -13.39
N GLY A 72 1.56 -16.86 -13.61
CA GLY A 72 1.74 -15.44 -13.93
C GLY A 72 1.68 -14.51 -12.72
N LYS A 73 1.26 -13.26 -12.93
CA LYS A 73 1.22 -12.21 -11.89
C LYS A 73 0.42 -12.70 -10.68
N GLY A 74 0.98 -12.50 -9.48
CA GLY A 74 0.35 -12.90 -8.22
C GLY A 74 0.64 -14.35 -7.79
N TRP A 75 1.55 -15.06 -8.45
CA TRP A 75 1.90 -16.44 -8.10
C TRP A 75 2.30 -16.64 -6.63
N GLN A 76 3.01 -15.68 -6.01
CA GLN A 76 3.36 -15.74 -4.59
C GLN A 76 2.13 -15.69 -3.68
N THR A 77 1.12 -14.90 -4.04
CA THR A 77 -0.15 -14.85 -3.30
C THR A 77 -0.91 -16.17 -3.44
N ARG A 78 -0.93 -16.77 -4.64
CA ARG A 78 -1.54 -18.09 -4.85
C ARG A 78 -0.81 -19.19 -4.07
N MET A 79 0.52 -19.18 -4.07
CA MET A 79 1.33 -20.10 -3.29
C MET A 79 1.01 -19.99 -1.79
N ASN A 80 0.89 -18.77 -1.25
CA ASN A 80 0.46 -18.57 0.14
C ASN A 80 -0.97 -19.08 0.40
N GLN A 81 -1.90 -18.87 -0.53
CA GLN A 81 -3.26 -19.42 -0.43
C GLN A 81 -3.26 -20.96 -0.42
N ALA A 82 -2.44 -21.58 -1.26
CA ALA A 82 -2.28 -23.04 -1.29
C ALA A 82 -1.73 -23.57 0.05
N LEU A 83 -0.71 -22.92 0.61
CA LEU A 83 -0.19 -23.26 1.93
C LEU A 83 -1.25 -23.10 3.02
N ARG A 84 -2.06 -22.03 2.98
CA ARG A 84 -3.18 -21.85 3.92
C ARG A 84 -4.25 -22.93 3.78
N GLN A 85 -4.54 -23.36 2.56
CA GLN A 85 -5.52 -24.42 2.33
C GLN A 85 -4.99 -25.75 2.87
N TYR A 86 -3.73 -26.05 2.57
CA TYR A 86 -3.04 -27.23 3.06
C TYR A 86 -3.09 -27.33 4.60
N LEU A 87 -2.80 -26.22 5.31
CA LEU A 87 -2.89 -26.14 6.78
C LEU A 87 -4.31 -26.31 7.35
N LYS A 88 -5.36 -26.10 6.55
CA LYS A 88 -6.75 -26.36 6.98
C LYS A 88 -7.14 -27.83 6.82
N GLU A 89 -6.56 -28.49 5.83
CA GLU A 89 -6.87 -29.87 5.47
C GLU A 89 -5.97 -30.88 6.18
N HIS A 90 -4.73 -30.49 6.48
CA HIS A 90 -3.70 -31.36 7.04
C HIS A 90 -3.11 -30.74 8.31
N ASP A 91 -2.89 -31.58 9.32
CA ASP A 91 -2.16 -31.16 10.50
C ASP A 91 -0.65 -31.14 10.21
N VAL A 92 0.00 -30.04 10.58
CA VAL A 92 1.45 -29.86 10.39
C VAL A 92 2.25 -30.79 11.26
N GLN A 93 1.66 -31.29 12.36
CA GLN A 93 2.30 -32.26 13.25
C GLN A 93 2.57 -33.62 12.58
N GLU A 94 1.92 -33.90 11.45
CA GLU A 94 2.10 -35.16 10.72
C GLU A 94 3.22 -35.09 9.66
N LEU A 95 3.87 -33.94 9.50
CA LEU A 95 4.93 -33.72 8.52
C LEU A 95 6.30 -33.79 9.18
N ASN A 96 7.12 -34.74 8.72
CA ASN A 96 8.51 -34.95 9.14
C ASN A 96 9.48 -34.46 8.07
#